data_AF-A0A922D9C8-F1
#
_entry.id   AF-A0A922D9C8-F1
#
_cell.length_a   1.000
_cell.length_b   1.000
_cell.length_c   1.000
_cell.angle_alpha   90.00
_cell.angle_beta   90.00
_cell.angle_gamma   90.00
#
_symmetry.space_group_name_H-M   'P 1'
#
loop_
_entity.id
_entity.type
_entity.pdbx_description
1 polymer ?
#
loop_
_entity_poly.entity_id
_entity_poly.type
_entity_poly.pdbx_seq_one_letter_code
_entity_poly.pdbx_strand_id
1 'polypeptide(L)'
;MTNRGVSLFLVLACIFVRTIASAKEKGNHHLLVVHVINALPKNSEPMSLQCEENKSFSSWHGFQPRRDMGRGVVYWLVKDTGFFLSWDNSSWVRKQLWETE
;
A
#
# COMPACT_ATOMS: atom_id res chain seq x y z
N MET A 1 46.48 12.53 -25.85
CA MET A 1 45.15 11.90 -25.95
C MET A 1 44.50 11.92 -24.57
N THR A 2 43.25 12.36 -24.55
CA THR A 2 42.53 13.00 -23.44
C THR A 2 42.03 12.03 -22.37
N ASN A 3 42.67 12.01 -21.19
CA ASN A 3 42.26 11.25 -20.01
C ASN A 3 41.33 12.05 -19.06
N ARG A 4 40.67 13.08 -19.59
CA ARG A 4 39.75 13.97 -18.84
C ARG A 4 38.26 13.70 -19.12
N GLY A 5 37.94 12.99 -20.21
CA GLY A 5 36.56 12.68 -20.59
C GLY A 5 35.95 11.52 -19.80
N VAL A 6 36.74 10.48 -19.51
CA VAL A 6 36.25 9.25 -18.83
C VAL A 6 35.77 9.54 -17.40
N SER A 7 36.40 10.51 -16.72
CA SER A 7 36.05 10.88 -15.36
C SER A 7 34.70 11.60 -15.24
N LEU A 8 34.26 12.33 -16.26
CA LEU A 8 33.00 13.09 -16.21
C LEU A 8 31.78 12.17 -16.42
N PHE A 9 31.91 11.17 -17.29
CA PHE A 9 30.85 10.18 -17.56
C PHE A 9 30.55 9.28 -16.36
N LEU A 10 31.59 8.88 -15.59
CA LEU A 10 31.42 8.09 -14.37
C LEU A 10 30.67 8.86 -13.28
N VAL A 11 30.93 10.16 -13.13
CA VAL A 11 30.23 11.00 -12.14
C VAL A 11 28.76 11.19 -12.53
N LEU A 12 28.44 11.42 -13.80
CA LEU A 12 27.05 11.54 -14.25
C LEU A 12 26.24 10.23 -14.09
N ALA A 13 26.85 9.07 -14.36
CA ALA A 13 26.20 7.78 -14.16
C ALA A 13 25.83 7.54 -12.69
N CYS A 14 26.65 8.00 -11.72
CA CYS A 14 26.34 7.90 -10.30
C CYS A 14 25.15 8.76 -9.86
N ILE A 15 24.80 9.83 -10.59
CA ILE A 15 23.64 10.68 -10.28
C ILE A 15 22.34 9.98 -10.70
N PHE A 16 22.33 9.31 -11.86
CA PHE A 16 21.14 8.61 -12.37
C PHE A 16 20.78 7.34 -11.58
N VAL A 17 21.75 6.66 -10.96
CA VAL A 17 21.48 5.44 -10.16
C VAL A 17 20.85 5.76 -8.79
N ARG A 18 20.92 7.00 -8.31
CA ARG A 18 20.39 7.36 -6.98
C ARG A 18 18.88 7.63 -6.93
N THR A 19 18.19 7.66 -8.07
CA THR A 19 16.79 8.12 -8.13
C THR A 19 15.73 7.01 -8.08
N ILE A 20 16.09 5.78 -7.69
CA ILE A 20 15.09 4.79 -7.21
C ILE A 20 15.31 4.52 -5.72
N ALA A 21 15.51 5.59 -4.93
CA ALA A 21 15.28 5.48 -3.50
C ALA A 21 13.76 5.42 -3.29
N SER A 22 13.23 4.19 -3.17
CA SER A 22 11.93 3.99 -2.54
C SER A 22 11.99 4.70 -1.18
N ALA A 23 11.24 5.79 -1.03
CA ALA A 23 11.17 6.53 0.21
C ALA A 23 10.64 5.58 1.29
N LYS A 24 11.54 4.99 2.06
CA LYS A 24 11.19 4.17 3.22
C LYS A 24 10.69 5.13 4.28
N GLU A 25 9.37 5.21 4.37
CA GLU A 25 8.62 6.00 5.35
C GLU A 25 9.15 5.68 6.75
N LYS A 26 9.72 6.70 7.40
CA LYS A 26 10.38 6.61 8.70
C LYS A 26 9.28 6.44 9.77
N GLY A 27 9.28 5.29 10.44
CA GLY A 27 8.23 4.89 11.37
C GLY A 27 8.02 5.85 12.54
N ASN A 28 6.76 6.15 12.82
CA ASN A 28 6.03 5.72 14.02
C ASN A 28 4.58 6.23 13.95
N HIS A 29 3.88 5.95 12.87
CA HIS A 29 2.42 6.07 12.83
C HIS A 29 1.90 4.68 13.17
N HIS A 30 0.94 4.55 14.09
CA HIS A 30 0.30 3.28 14.41
C HIS A 30 -0.11 2.58 13.10
N LEU A 31 0.71 1.63 12.63
CA LEU A 31 0.41 0.86 11.42
C LEU A 31 -0.66 -0.14 11.83
N LEU A 32 -1.92 0.29 11.70
CA LEU A 32 -3.06 -0.58 11.93
C LEU A 32 -3.18 -1.50 10.72
N VAL A 33 -2.81 -2.77 10.93
CA VAL A 33 -3.03 -3.83 9.97
C VAL A 33 -4.31 -4.56 10.35
N VAL A 34 -5.32 -4.47 9.49
CA VAL A 34 -6.56 -5.23 9.62
C VAL A 34 -6.42 -6.52 8.83
N HIS A 35 -6.49 -7.65 9.53
CA HIS A 35 -6.48 -8.98 8.94
C HIS A 35 -7.93 -9.42 8.69
N VAL A 36 -8.33 -9.51 7.43
CA VAL A 36 -9.66 -9.98 7.06
C VAL A 36 -9.55 -11.43 6.60
N ILE A 37 -10.03 -12.34 7.44
CA ILE A 37 -10.13 -13.78 7.13
C ILE A 37 -11.58 -14.07 6.81
N ASN A 38 -11.84 -14.44 5.55
CA ASN A 38 -13.21 -14.71 5.13
C ASN A 38 -13.61 -16.16 5.45
N ALA A 39 -14.55 -16.32 6.38
CA ALA A 39 -15.25 -17.59 6.62
C ALA A 39 -16.71 -17.56 6.10
N LEU A 40 -17.07 -16.54 5.31
CA LEU A 40 -18.42 -16.41 4.76
C LEU A 40 -18.70 -17.51 3.71
N PRO A 41 -19.95 -18.00 3.62
CA PRO A 41 -20.37 -18.91 2.57
C PRO A 41 -20.08 -18.39 1.16
N LYS A 42 -20.00 -19.30 0.19
CA LYS A 42 -19.95 -18.91 -1.22
C LYS A 42 -21.18 -18.06 -1.55
N ASN A 43 -20.97 -17.00 -2.34
CA ASN A 43 -21.99 -16.04 -2.78
C ASN A 43 -22.52 -15.09 -1.69
N SER A 44 -21.85 -14.97 -0.54
CA SER A 44 -22.15 -13.88 0.39
C SER A 44 -21.84 -12.52 -0.22
N GLU A 45 -22.61 -11.52 0.19
CA GLU A 45 -22.32 -10.11 -0.10
C GLU A 45 -20.93 -9.70 0.43
N PRO A 46 -20.27 -8.71 -0.20
CA PRO A 46 -19.00 -8.18 0.29
C PRO A 46 -19.07 -7.74 1.76
N MET A 47 -18.02 -8.04 2.52
CA MET A 47 -17.88 -7.53 3.88
C MET A 47 -17.41 -6.08 3.82
N SER A 48 -18.16 -5.16 4.42
CA SER A 48 -17.79 -3.74 4.52
C SER A 48 -17.10 -3.44 5.83
N LEU A 49 -16.07 -2.60 5.76
CA LEU A 49 -15.35 -2.05 6.90
C LEU A 49 -15.47 -0.53 6.86
N GLN A 50 -15.66 0.06 8.03
CA GLN A 50 -15.66 1.51 8.21
C GLN A 50 -14.58 1.85 9.24
N CYS A 51 -13.81 2.90 8.95
CA CYS A 51 -12.82 3.45 9.84
C CYS A 51 -13.07 4.95 9.98
N GLU A 52 -13.01 5.43 11.21
CA GLU A 52 -13.24 6.83 11.57
C GLU A 52 -12.07 7.32 12.41
N GLU A 53 -11.54 8.49 12.05
CA GLU A 53 -10.51 9.20 12.77
C GLU A 53 -10.87 10.69 12.82
N ASN A 54 -11.29 11.18 13.99
CA ASN A 54 -11.71 12.56 14.21
C ASN A 54 -12.81 13.03 13.23
N LYS A 55 -12.44 13.85 12.22
CA LYS A 55 -13.35 14.41 11.19
C LYS A 55 -13.21 13.72 9.83
N SER A 56 -12.52 12.58 9.82
CA SER A 56 -12.24 11.81 8.64
C SER A 56 -12.81 10.41 8.78
N PHE A 57 -13.32 9.88 7.68
CA PHE A 57 -13.86 8.53 7.64
C PHE A 57 -13.46 7.84 6.33
N SER A 58 -13.62 6.53 6.28
CA SER A 58 -13.57 5.78 5.05
C SER A 58 -14.38 4.51 5.20
N SER A 59 -15.10 4.14 4.15
CA SER A 59 -15.84 2.88 4.06
C SER A 59 -15.40 2.12 2.82
N TRP A 60 -15.04 0.85 2.99
CA TRP A 60 -14.59 0.01 1.88
C TRP A 60 -14.99 -1.46 2.07
N HIS A 61 -14.99 -2.21 0.98
CA HIS A 61 -15.21 -3.64 1.03
C HIS A 61 -13.92 -4.38 1.45
N GLY A 62 -13.85 -4.72 2.74
CA GLY A 62 -12.78 -5.49 3.36
C GLY A 62 -12.54 -6.83 2.65
N PHE A 63 -13.61 -7.50 2.22
CA PHE A 63 -13.55 -8.68 1.36
C PHE A 63 -14.59 -8.57 0.23
N GLN A 64 -14.16 -8.83 -1.00
CA GLN A 64 -15.04 -8.90 -2.18
C GLN A 64 -14.86 -10.26 -2.87
N PRO A 65 -15.92 -11.10 -3.00
CA PRO A 65 -15.80 -12.41 -3.61
C PRO A 65 -15.15 -12.40 -5.00
N ARG A 66 -15.55 -11.47 -5.88
CA ARG A 66 -14.98 -11.37 -7.23
C ARG A 66 -13.48 -11.04 -7.25
N ARG A 67 -13.00 -10.29 -6.25
CA ARG A 67 -11.61 -9.81 -6.16
C ARG A 67 -10.71 -10.79 -5.40
N ASP A 68 -11.23 -11.36 -4.31
CA ASP A 68 -10.43 -12.02 -3.27
C ASP A 68 -10.64 -13.54 -3.22
N MET A 69 -11.53 -14.10 -4.06
CA MET A 69 -11.78 -15.55 -4.08
C MET A 69 -10.49 -16.34 -4.36
N GLY A 70 -10.30 -17.40 -3.56
CA GLY A 70 -9.10 -18.24 -3.61
C GLY A 70 -7.90 -17.70 -2.80
N ARG A 71 -8.03 -16.53 -2.18
CA ARG A 71 -7.02 -15.99 -1.26
C ARG A 71 -7.32 -16.47 0.17
N GLY A 72 -6.29 -16.91 0.88
CA GLY A 72 -6.44 -17.37 2.28
C GLY A 72 -6.71 -16.21 3.24
N VAL A 73 -6.04 -15.08 3.05
CA VAL A 73 -6.17 -13.87 3.88
C VAL A 73 -6.13 -12.64 2.98
N VAL A 74 -6.90 -11.62 3.34
CA VAL A 74 -6.84 -10.29 2.74
C VAL A 74 -6.33 -9.31 3.79
N TYR A 75 -5.27 -8.57 3.48
CA TYR A 75 -4.65 -7.62 4.39
C TYR A 75 -5.00 -6.20 3.98
N TRP A 76 -5.44 -5.41 4.94
CA TRP A 76 -5.61 -3.97 4.80
C TRP A 76 -4.65 -3.25 5.73
N LEU A 77 -3.79 -2.42 5.15
CA LEU A 77 -2.92 -1.52 5.89
C LEU A 77 -3.52 -0.12 5.85
N VAL A 78 -3.83 0.41 7.04
CA VAL A 78 -4.36 1.77 7.22
C VAL A 78 -3.21 2.70 7.56
N LYS A 79 -3.09 3.78 6.79
CA LYS A 79 -2.14 4.88 7.04
C LYS A 79 -2.88 6.22 6.97
N ASP A 80 -2.24 7.27 7.44
CA ASP A 80 -2.67 8.67 7.22
C ASP A 80 -2.86 9.01 5.73
N THR A 81 -2.09 8.38 4.85
CA THR A 81 -2.15 8.56 3.39
C THR A 81 -3.21 7.70 2.69
N GLY A 82 -3.94 6.87 3.43
CA GLY A 82 -5.06 6.08 2.92
C GLY A 82 -4.99 4.58 3.24
N PHE A 83 -5.73 3.81 2.45
CA PHE A 83 -6.01 2.40 2.69
C PHE A 83 -5.38 1.54 1.60
N PHE A 84 -4.57 0.56 2.01
CA PHE A 84 -3.75 -0.25 1.13
C PHE A 84 -4.12 -1.73 1.23
N LEU A 85 -4.30 -2.38 0.09
CA LEU A 85 -4.65 -3.80 -0.01
C LEU A 85 -3.42 -4.64 -0.33
N SER A 86 -3.30 -5.81 0.31
CA SER A 86 -2.33 -6.85 -0.01
C SER A 86 -2.93 -8.25 0.14
N TRP A 87 -2.42 -9.21 -0.64
CA TRP A 87 -2.73 -10.64 -0.50
C TRP A 87 -1.53 -11.46 -0.01
N ASP A 88 -0.34 -10.85 0.09
CA ASP A 88 0.91 -11.49 0.51
C ASP A 88 1.57 -10.78 1.72
N ASN A 89 0.90 -9.75 2.26
CA ASN A 89 1.38 -8.91 3.37
C ASN A 89 2.73 -8.19 3.09
N SER A 90 3.10 -8.02 1.82
CA SER A 90 4.37 -7.37 1.43
C SER A 90 4.23 -6.43 0.24
N SER A 91 3.37 -6.78 -0.72
CA SER A 91 3.02 -6.00 -1.89
C SER A 91 1.73 -5.22 -1.63
N TRP A 92 1.85 -3.90 -1.47
CA TRP A 92 0.74 -3.02 -1.07
C TRP A 92 0.26 -2.14 -2.23
N VAL A 93 -1.05 -2.12 -2.48
CA VAL A 93 -1.68 -1.26 -3.48
C VAL A 93 -2.68 -0.33 -2.80
N ARG A 94 -2.50 0.99 -2.92
CA ARG A 94 -3.47 1.96 -2.41
C ARG A 94 -4.79 1.82 -3.16
N LYS A 95 -5.90 1.72 -2.43
CA LYS A 95 -7.26 1.59 -2.99
C LYS A 95 -8.15 2.78 -2.69
N GLN A 96 -7.94 3.43 -1.54
CA GLN A 96 -8.80 4.52 -1.09
C GLN A 96 -8.01 5.55 -0.30
N LEU A 97 -8.53 6.77 -0.28
CA LEU A 97 -8.09 7.88 0.57
C LEU A 97 -9.09 8.08 1.70
N TRP A 98 -8.68 8.83 2.73
CA TRP A 98 -9.63 9.34 3.72
C TRP A 98 -10.61 10.30 3.07
N GLU A 99 -11.86 10.22 3.49
CA GLU A 99 -12.90 11.19 3.22
C GLU A 99 -13.02 12.13 4.42
N THR A 100 -13.48 13.36 4.19
CA THR A 100 -13.77 14.34 5.23
C THR A 100 -15.25 14.67 5.21
N GLU A 101 -15.83 14.94 6.37
CA GLU A 101 -17.20 15.49 6.47
C GLU A 101 -17.36 16.84 5.76
#